data_AF-S4P0W8-F1
#
_entry.id   AF-S4P0W8-F1
#
_cell.length_a   1.000
_cell.length_b   1.000
_cell.length_c   1.000
_cell.angle_alpha   90.00
_cell.angle_beta   90.00
_cell.angle_gamma   90.00
#
_symmetry.space_group_name_H-M   'P 1'
#
loop_
_entity.id
_entity.type
_entity.pdbx_description
1 polymer ?
#
loop_
_entity_poly.entity_id
_entity_poly.type
_entity_poly.pdbx_seq_one_letter_code
_entity_poly.pdbx_strand_id
1 'polypeptide(L)' 'ASKLPLHVKDSLTERSMNFVNRYCTFQRNEPCALPAIVELIAGFLGQGPEDVALATAFNALKLFGLSQ' A
#
# COMPACT_ATOMS: atom_id res chain seq x y z
N ALA A 1 -8.74 18.56 7.14
CA ALA A 1 -8.35 17.20 6.71
C ALA A 1 -8.86 16.21 7.74
N SER A 2 -9.73 15.28 7.33
CA SER A 2 -10.24 14.21 8.20
C SER A 2 -9.07 13.30 8.59
N LYS A 3 -8.87 13.07 9.89
CA LYS A 3 -7.82 12.17 10.38
C LYS A 3 -8.14 10.75 9.93
N LEU A 4 -7.12 9.96 9.61
CA LEU A 4 -7.32 8.52 9.38
C LEU A 4 -7.92 7.86 10.62
N PRO A 5 -8.83 6.88 10.47
CA PRO A 5 -9.26 6.04 11.58
C PRO A 5 -8.05 5.36 12.24
N LEU A 6 -8.10 5.19 13.57
CA LEU A 6 -6.97 4.62 14.34
C LEU A 6 -6.57 3.23 13.82
N HIS A 7 -7.55 2.34 13.61
CA HIS A 7 -7.27 0.98 13.11
C HIS A 7 -6.58 0.94 11.75
N VAL A 8 -6.83 1.93 10.89
CA VAL A 8 -6.17 2.05 9.58
C VAL A 8 -4.76 2.61 9.75
N LYS A 9 -4.55 3.53 10.70
CA LYS A 9 -3.21 4.03 10.99
C LYS A 9 -2.33 2.91 11.57
N ASP A 10 -2.91 2.06 12.41
CA ASP A 10 -2.22 0.95 13.07
C ASP A 10 -1.92 -0.22 12.12
N SER A 11 -2.54 -0.27 10.93
CA SER A 11 -2.21 -1.28 9.90
C SER A 11 -0.91 -0.99 9.15
N LEU A 12 -0.36 0.23 9.26
CA LEU A 12 0.88 0.63 8.59
C LEU A 12 2.10 0.12 9.36
N THR A 13 2.93 -0.68 8.70
CA THR A 13 4.13 -1.24 9.32
C THR A 13 5.28 -0.23 9.37
N GLU A 14 6.14 -0.36 10.37
CA GLU A 14 7.35 0.48 10.50
C GLU A 14 8.24 0.36 9.26
N ARG A 15 8.34 -0.85 8.69
CA ARG A 15 9.12 -1.11 7.47
C ARG A 15 8.60 -0.31 6.28
N SER A 16 7.29 -0.35 6.03
CA SER A 16 6.67 0.39 4.93
C SER A 16 6.78 1.90 5.13
N MET A 17 6.56 2.37 6.36
CA MET A 17 6.73 3.78 6.72
C MET A 17 8.19 4.26 6.59
N ASN A 18 9.18 3.40 6.82
CA ASN A 18 10.59 3.73 6.61
C ASN A 18 10.90 4.04 5.13
N PHE A 19 10.27 3.34 4.18
CA PHE A 19 10.43 3.68 2.75
C PHE A 19 9.77 5.03 2.42
N VAL A 20 8.57 5.27 2.93
CA VAL A 20 7.84 6.53 2.73
C VAL A 20 8.65 7.70 3.29
N ASN A 21 9.03 7.63 4.57
CA ASN A 21 9.71 8.73 5.27
C ASN A 21 11.11 9.01 4.74
N ARG A 22 11.80 8.00 4.18
CA ARG A 22 13.18 8.15 3.69
C ARG A 22 13.27 8.61 2.24
N TYR A 23 12.36 8.16 1.38
CA TYR A 23 12.50 8.34 -0.07
C TYR A 23 11.43 9.23 -0.69
N CYS A 24 10.27 9.35 -0.05
CA CYS A 24 9.16 10.17 -0.52
C CYS A 24 9.21 11.55 0.15
N THR A 25 8.74 12.57 -0.57
CA THR A 25 8.56 13.93 -0.07
C THR A 25 7.16 14.41 -0.41
N PHE A 26 6.76 15.57 0.13
CA PHE A 26 5.47 16.17 -0.19
C PHE A 26 5.23 16.36 -1.70
N GLN A 27 6.29 16.62 -2.47
CA GLN A 27 6.19 16.89 -3.92
C GLN A 27 6.61 15.68 -4.78
N ARG A 28 7.13 14.60 -4.19
CA ARG A 28 7.64 13.45 -4.94
C ARG A 28 7.35 12.14 -4.22
N ASN A 29 6.49 11.33 -4.81
CA ASN A 29 6.30 9.95 -4.41
C ASN A 29 7.26 9.03 -5.18
N GLU A 30 7.60 7.89 -4.61
CA GLU A 30 8.47 6.87 -5.21
C GLU A 30 7.77 5.51 -5.25
N PRO A 31 8.11 4.60 -6.18
CA PRO A 31 7.51 3.26 -6.25
C PRO A 31 7.64 2.46 -4.94
N CYS A 32 8.68 2.73 -4.14
CA CYS A 32 8.89 2.08 -2.85
C CYS A 32 7.82 2.41 -1.79
N ALA A 33 6.92 3.38 -2.04
CA ALA A 33 5.76 3.64 -1.19
C ALA A 33 4.64 2.60 -1.37
N LEU A 34 4.69 1.76 -2.40
CA LEU A 34 3.64 0.80 -2.72
C LEU A 34 3.22 -0.10 -1.53
N PRO A 35 4.13 -0.66 -0.71
CA PRO A 35 3.75 -1.46 0.46
C PRO A 35 2.87 -0.68 1.46
N ALA A 36 3.17 0.60 1.70
CA ALA A 36 2.36 1.44 2.59
C ALA A 36 0.95 1.69 2.02
N ILE A 37 0.82 1.79 0.69
CA ILE A 37 -0.49 1.93 0.04
C ILE A 37 -1.29 0.63 0.15
N VAL A 38 -0.65 -0.53 -0.02
CA VAL A 38 -1.29 -1.84 0.18
C VAL A 38 -1.80 -1.99 1.61
N GLU A 39 -0.96 -1.69 2.61
CA GLU A 39 -1.32 -1.75 4.03
C GLU A 39 -2.45 -0.77 4.40
N LEU A 40 -2.46 0.42 3.79
CA LEU A 40 -3.51 1.41 3.96
C LEU A 40 -4.86 0.89 3.45
N ILE A 41 -4.88 0.32 2.24
CA ILE A 41 -6.08 -0.27 1.63
C ILE A 41 -6.56 -1.47 2.46
N ALA A 42 -5.64 -2.35 2.85
CA ALA A 42 -5.92 -3.51 3.68
C ALA A 42 -6.56 -3.11 5.02
N GLY A 43 -6.05 -2.05 5.66
CA GLY A 43 -6.62 -1.49 6.89
C GLY A 43 -8.06 -0.99 6.72
N PHE A 44 -8.40 -0.37 5.58
CA PHE A 44 -9.77 0.03 5.27
C PHE A 44 -10.69 -1.16 4.95
N LEU A 45 -10.16 -2.22 4.33
CA LEU A 45 -10.93 -3.41 3.97
C LEU A 45 -11.08 -4.42 5.12
N GLY A 46 -10.29 -4.27 6.19
CA GLY A 46 -10.19 -5.28 7.25
C GLY A 46 -9.63 -6.61 6.74
N GLN A 47 -8.71 -6.56 5.77
CA GLN A 47 -8.08 -7.72 5.14
C GLN A 47 -6.57 -7.76 5.42
N GLY A 48 -5.93 -8.91 5.18
CA GLY A 48 -4.47 -9.02 5.22
C GLY A 48 -3.81 -8.24 4.06
N PRO A 49 -2.71 -7.50 4.30
CA PRO A 49 -1.99 -6.80 3.22
C PRO A 49 -1.47 -7.75 2.14
N GLU A 50 -1.15 -9.01 2.47
CA GLU A 50 -0.76 -10.07 1.55
C GLU A 50 -1.86 -10.44 0.55
N ASP A 51 -3.11 -10.51 1.00
CA ASP A 51 -4.26 -10.82 0.16
C ASP A 51 -4.53 -9.68 -0.82
N VAL A 52 -4.48 -8.45 -0.33
CA VAL A 52 -4.62 -7.24 -1.15
C VAL A 52 -3.49 -7.16 -2.18
N ALA A 53 -2.24 -7.40 -1.77
CA ALA A 53 -1.09 -7.42 -2.67
C ALA A 53 -1.24 -8.46 -3.78
N LEU A 54 -1.60 -9.70 -3.45
CA LEU A 54 -1.76 -10.78 -4.42
C LEU A 54 -2.92 -10.51 -5.39
N ALA A 55 -4.09 -10.14 -4.86
CA ALA A 55 -5.26 -9.86 -5.68
C ALA A 55 -4.98 -8.71 -6.67
N THR A 56 -4.37 -7.63 -6.21
CA THR A 56 -4.05 -6.48 -7.05
C THR A 56 -2.93 -6.77 -8.04
N ALA A 57 -1.92 -7.57 -7.66
CA ALA A 57 -0.87 -8.01 -8.58
C ALA A 57 -1.42 -8.87 -9.71
N PHE A 58 -2.27 -9.88 -9.41
CA PHE A 58 -2.89 -10.70 -10.45
C PHE A 58 -3.80 -9.89 -11.38
N ASN A 59 -4.55 -8.94 -10.82
CA ASN A 59 -5.35 -8.02 -11.62
C ASN A 59 -4.48 -7.19 -12.56
N ALA A 60 -3.36 -6.63 -12.06
CA ALA A 60 -2.43 -5.89 -12.90
C ALA A 60 -1.82 -6.78 -13.99
N LEU A 61 -1.38 -8.00 -13.66
CA LEU A 61 -0.83 -8.94 -14.64
C LEU A 61 -1.81 -9.23 -15.78
N LYS A 62 -3.08 -9.48 -15.44
CA LYS A 62 -4.13 -9.74 -16.42
C LYS A 62 -4.49 -8.51 -17.24
N LEU A 63 -4.71 -7.37 -16.60
CA LEU A 63 -5.17 -6.13 -17.26
C LEU A 63 -4.11 -5.55 -18.18
N PHE A 64 -2.84 -5.65 -17.82
CA PHE A 64 -1.73 -5.13 -18.59
C PHE A 64 -1.07 -6.16 -19.52
N GLY A 65 -1.62 -7.38 -19.63
CA GLY A 65 -1.09 -8.42 -20.52
C GLY A 65 0.32 -8.90 -20.14
N LEU A 66 0.63 -8.94 -18.85
CA LEU A 66 1.94 -9.35 -18.31
C LEU A 66 1.97 -10.82 -17.89
N SER A 67 0.84 -11.52 -17.94
CA SER A 67 0.76 -12.98 -17.86
C SER A 67 1.01 -13.57 -19.25
N GLN A 68 2.18 -14.21 -19.44
CA GLN A 68 2.47 -15.06 -20.60
C GLN A 68 1.69 -16.37 -20.53
#